data_AF-A0A2M8KVY1-F1
#
_entry.id   AF-A0A2M8KVY1-F1
#
_cell.length_a   1.000
_cell.length_b   1.000
_cell.length_c   1.000
_cell.angle_alpha   90.00
_cell.angle_beta   90.00
_cell.angle_gamma   90.00
#
_symmetry.space_group_name_H-M   'P 1'
#
loop_
_entity.id
_entity.type
_entity.pdbx_description
1 polymer ?
#
loop_
_entity_poly.entity_id
_entity_poly.type
_entity_poly.pdbx_seq_one_letter_code
_entity_poly.pdbx_strand_id
1 'polypeptide(L)'
;MALFAKHTQALTLRRLGKSYNEIKQQLNVSKSTLSLWLRNYPLSEERLYQLRTAQRKIEKYRATMLLKREKRLASYYKKQKQLLLPLSERECLLAGIFLYWGEGNKVSSHVVSVSNTDPNVLKFTLLWMTKSLRIPKKDIKVRLHLYKDMDINKETSFWVKKLNISRSNFGNPYIKTTKTTEVIHRGFGHGTCTLNTCHTILKEKILMTIKAIGHYANPNEVEK
;
A
#
# COMPACT_ATOMS: atom_id res chain seq x y z
N MET A 1 -12.96 18.08 -5.13
CA MET A 1 -13.63 16.97 -5.83
C MET A 1 -13.21 16.77 -7.31
N ALA A 2 -12.58 17.74 -8.00
CA ALA A 2 -12.31 17.65 -9.45
C ALA A 2 -11.15 16.72 -9.90
N LEU A 3 -10.14 16.48 -9.06
CA LEU A 3 -8.88 15.85 -9.53
C LEU A 3 -8.98 14.33 -9.76
N PHE A 4 -9.71 13.61 -8.91
CA PHE A 4 -9.91 12.15 -9.05
C PHE A 4 -10.77 11.81 -10.29
N ALA A 5 -11.82 12.59 -10.53
CA ALA A 5 -12.64 12.49 -11.73
C ALA A 5 -11.79 12.74 -12.99
N LYS A 6 -10.98 13.82 -13.00
CA LYS A 6 -10.04 14.12 -14.09
C LYS A 6 -9.00 13.02 -14.31
N HIS A 7 -8.50 12.39 -13.24
CA HIS A 7 -7.58 11.25 -13.36
C HIS A 7 -8.24 10.05 -14.06
N THR A 8 -9.43 9.67 -13.64
CA THR A 8 -10.19 8.56 -14.21
C THR A 8 -10.55 8.82 -15.68
N GLN A 9 -10.96 10.05 -15.97
CA GLN A 9 -11.26 10.48 -17.34
C GLN A 9 -9.98 10.50 -18.21
N ALA A 10 -8.84 10.96 -17.68
CA ALA A 10 -7.56 10.94 -18.39
C ALA A 10 -7.14 9.51 -18.75
N LEU A 11 -7.31 8.56 -17.83
CA LEU A 11 -7.04 7.14 -18.09
C LEU A 11 -7.94 6.57 -19.19
N THR A 12 -9.22 6.93 -19.16
CA THR A 12 -10.20 6.50 -20.18
C THR A 12 -9.81 7.03 -21.56
N LEU A 13 -9.55 8.34 -21.67
CA LEU A 13 -9.11 8.97 -22.92
C LEU A 13 -7.78 8.37 -23.42
N ARG A 14 -6.86 8.06 -22.50
CA ARG A 14 -5.59 7.44 -22.86
C ARG A 14 -5.77 6.04 -23.43
N ARG A 15 -6.66 5.23 -22.84
CA ARG A 15 -7.02 3.90 -23.36
C ARG A 15 -7.69 3.98 -24.73
N LEU A 16 -8.44 5.05 -25.01
CA LEU A 16 -8.98 5.35 -26.35
C LEU A 16 -7.91 5.87 -27.35
N GLY A 17 -6.63 5.85 -26.99
CA GLY A 17 -5.54 6.20 -27.90
C GLY A 17 -5.22 7.70 -27.98
N LYS A 18 -5.77 8.54 -27.08
CA LYS A 18 -5.48 9.98 -27.06
C LYS A 18 -4.05 10.25 -26.56
N SER A 19 -3.38 11.17 -27.24
CA SER A 19 -2.08 11.73 -26.85
C SER A 19 -2.22 12.65 -25.65
N TYR A 20 -1.12 12.92 -24.95
CA TYR A 20 -1.14 13.84 -23.81
C TYR A 20 -1.61 15.25 -24.17
N ASN A 21 -1.34 15.71 -25.40
CA ASN A 21 -1.77 17.04 -25.82
C ASN A 21 -3.29 17.08 -26.03
N GLU A 22 -3.88 16.04 -26.63
CA GLU A 22 -5.34 15.93 -26.77
C GLU A 22 -6.02 15.86 -25.39
N ILE A 23 -5.48 15.04 -24.48
CA ILE A 23 -6.03 14.93 -23.11
C ILE A 23 -5.88 16.25 -22.35
N LYS A 24 -4.75 16.95 -22.52
CA LYS A 24 -4.53 18.28 -21.92
C LYS A 24 -5.59 19.27 -22.38
N GLN A 25 -5.86 19.34 -23.68
CA GLN A 25 -6.85 20.26 -24.26
C GLN A 25 -8.25 19.96 -23.72
N GLN A 26 -8.60 18.68 -23.54
CA GLN A 26 -9.92 18.28 -23.07
C GLN A 26 -10.14 18.46 -21.56
N LEU A 27 -9.14 18.16 -20.73
CA LEU A 27 -9.29 18.14 -19.26
C LEU A 27 -8.72 19.37 -18.55
N ASN A 28 -8.04 20.25 -19.29
CA ASN A 28 -7.32 21.41 -18.77
C ASN A 28 -6.45 21.06 -17.55
N VAL A 29 -5.49 20.16 -17.75
CA VAL A 29 -4.53 19.71 -16.73
C VAL A 29 -3.11 19.91 -17.21
N SER A 30 -2.17 20.13 -16.27
CA SER A 30 -0.76 20.34 -16.63
C SER A 30 -0.14 19.09 -17.26
N LYS A 31 0.88 19.28 -18.11
CA LYS A 31 1.64 18.15 -18.69
C LYS A 31 2.33 17.30 -17.63
N SER A 32 2.79 17.92 -16.54
CA SER A 32 3.38 17.20 -15.39
C SER A 32 2.37 16.28 -14.71
N THR A 33 1.12 16.73 -14.57
CA THR A 33 0.02 15.91 -14.03
C THR A 33 -0.27 14.70 -14.93
N LEU A 34 -0.40 14.92 -16.25
CA LEU A 34 -0.61 13.81 -17.20
C LEU A 34 0.56 12.83 -17.22
N SER A 35 1.80 13.32 -17.13
CA SER A 35 2.98 12.47 -17.00
C SER A 35 2.90 11.58 -15.77
N LEU A 36 2.51 12.13 -14.61
CA LEU A 36 2.37 11.33 -13.40
C LEU A 36 1.29 10.26 -13.53
N TRP A 37 0.15 10.58 -14.15
CA TRP A 37 -1.01 9.70 -14.27
C TRP A 37 -0.86 8.62 -15.34
N LEU A 38 -0.29 8.98 -16.48
CA LEU A 38 -0.33 8.18 -17.70
C LEU A 38 1.03 7.55 -18.06
N ARG A 39 2.07 7.73 -17.24
CA ARG A 39 3.43 7.20 -17.50
C ARG A 39 3.49 5.69 -17.76
N ASN A 40 2.58 4.93 -17.17
CA ASN A 40 2.52 3.46 -17.29
C ASN A 40 1.57 3.01 -18.41
N TYR A 41 1.08 3.93 -19.25
CA TYR A 41 0.10 3.66 -20.30
C TYR A 41 0.64 4.18 -21.65
N PRO A 42 1.66 3.53 -22.24
CA PRO A 42 2.13 3.85 -23.59
C PRO A 42 1.03 3.60 -24.64
N LEU A 43 1.08 4.31 -25.77
CA LEU A 43 0.19 4.03 -26.90
C LEU A 43 0.67 2.80 -27.68
N SER A 44 -0.26 2.10 -28.34
CA SER A 44 0.08 1.01 -29.26
C SER A 44 0.84 1.52 -30.48
N GLU A 45 1.63 0.64 -31.12
CA GLU A 45 2.39 1.00 -32.32
C GLU A 45 1.51 1.50 -33.47
N GLU A 46 0.36 0.85 -33.67
CA GLU A 46 -0.66 1.25 -34.64
C GLU A 46 -1.12 2.70 -34.41
N ARG A 47 -1.44 3.04 -33.16
CA ARG A 47 -1.86 4.40 -32.82
C ARG A 47 -0.72 5.40 -32.98
N LEU A 48 0.51 5.00 -32.67
CA LEU A 48 1.69 5.85 -32.89
C LEU A 48 1.90 6.18 -34.37
N TYR A 49 1.56 5.28 -35.28
CA TYR A 49 1.66 5.52 -36.72
C TYR A 49 0.66 6.58 -37.21
N GLN A 50 -0.52 6.64 -36.60
CA GLN A 50 -1.57 7.62 -36.91
C GLN A 50 -1.27 9.03 -36.36
N LEU A 51 -0.25 9.20 -35.52
CA LEU A 51 0.11 10.50 -34.94
C LEU A 51 1.04 11.31 -35.86
N ARG A 52 0.94 12.64 -35.77
CA ARG A 52 1.90 13.56 -36.40
C ARG A 52 3.34 13.26 -35.96
N THR A 53 4.31 13.45 -36.86
CA THR A 53 5.73 13.10 -36.65
C THR A 53 6.31 13.62 -35.32
N ALA A 54 6.02 14.87 -34.96
CA ALA A 54 6.49 15.46 -33.70
C ALA A 54 5.89 14.77 -32.45
N GLN A 55 4.59 14.46 -32.48
CA GLN A 55 3.91 13.76 -31.39
C GLN A 55 4.40 12.30 -31.27
N ARG A 56 4.60 11.63 -32.41
CA ARG A 56 5.14 10.26 -32.48
C ARG A 56 6.53 10.19 -31.87
N LYS A 57 7.43 11.14 -32.18
CA LYS A 57 8.78 11.21 -31.56
C LYS A 57 8.72 11.32 -30.04
N ILE A 58 7.84 12.17 -29.52
CA ILE A 58 7.66 12.36 -28.07
C ILE A 58 7.14 11.08 -27.40
N GLU A 59 6.12 10.43 -27.97
CA GLU A 59 5.56 9.20 -27.39
C GLU A 59 6.56 8.03 -27.47
N LYS A 60 7.34 7.90 -28.57
CA LYS A 60 8.44 6.94 -28.67
C LYS A 60 9.50 7.18 -27.60
N TYR A 61 9.93 8.42 -27.40
CA TYR A 61 10.88 8.77 -26.35
C TYR A 61 10.38 8.37 -24.96
N ARG A 62 9.10 8.62 -24.66
CA ARG A 62 8.49 8.20 -23.38
C ARG A 62 8.50 6.69 -23.20
N ALA A 63 8.14 5.93 -24.24
CA ALA A 63 8.17 4.47 -24.20
C ALA A 63 9.61 3.96 -23.96
N THR A 64 10.60 4.50 -24.68
CA THR A 64 12.01 4.17 -24.47
C THR A 64 12.48 4.48 -23.05
N MET A 65 12.10 5.64 -22.50
CA MET A 65 12.47 6.01 -21.13
C MET A 65 11.76 5.15 -20.07
N LEU A 66 10.52 4.73 -20.32
CA LEU A 66 9.82 3.77 -19.47
C LEU A 66 10.56 2.43 -19.43
N LEU A 67 10.91 1.87 -20.60
CA LEU A 67 11.66 0.62 -20.70
C LEU A 67 13.04 0.69 -20.03
N LYS A 68 13.78 1.80 -20.24
CA LYS A 68 15.06 2.05 -19.56
C LYS A 68 14.89 2.09 -18.04
N ARG A 69 13.83 2.74 -17.56
CA ARG A 69 13.51 2.79 -16.12
C ARG A 69 13.16 1.41 -15.59
N GLU A 70 12.32 0.65 -16.28
CA GLU A 70 11.92 -0.71 -15.88
C GLU A 70 13.13 -1.64 -15.80
N LYS A 71 14.00 -1.65 -16.82
CA LYS A 71 15.24 -2.43 -16.81
C LYS A 71 16.14 -2.05 -15.62
N ARG A 72 16.29 -0.76 -15.35
CA ARG A 72 17.07 -0.27 -14.20
C ARG A 72 16.45 -0.71 -12.87
N LEU A 73 15.15 -0.53 -12.68
CA LEU A 73 14.46 -0.93 -11.44
C LEU A 73 14.48 -2.45 -11.24
N ALA A 74 14.34 -3.25 -12.31
CA ALA A 74 14.47 -4.70 -12.24
C ALA A 74 15.87 -5.12 -11.78
N SER A 75 16.92 -4.44 -12.27
CA SER A 75 18.29 -4.69 -11.81
C SER A 75 18.48 -4.36 -10.33
N TYR A 76 17.90 -3.27 -9.84
CA TYR A 76 17.94 -2.89 -8.43
C TYR A 76 17.17 -3.89 -7.58
N TYR A 77 15.98 -4.30 -8.03
CA TYR A 77 15.19 -5.31 -7.34
C TYR A 77 15.97 -6.62 -7.15
N LYS A 78 16.64 -7.12 -8.20
CA LYS A 78 17.48 -8.33 -8.10
C LYS A 78 18.60 -8.17 -7.07
N LYS A 79 19.32 -7.04 -7.11
CA LYS A 79 20.40 -6.73 -6.17
C LYS A 79 19.89 -6.64 -4.72
N GLN A 80 18.80 -5.90 -4.49
CA GLN A 80 18.23 -5.73 -3.15
C GLN A 80 17.63 -7.03 -2.60
N LYS A 81 17.00 -7.84 -3.47
CA LYS A 81 16.51 -9.17 -3.09
C LYS A 81 17.66 -10.07 -2.62
N GLN A 82 18.78 -10.08 -3.34
CA GLN A 82 19.96 -10.87 -2.96
C GLN A 82 20.63 -10.35 -1.69
N LEU A 83 20.63 -9.03 -1.47
CA LEU A 83 21.25 -8.40 -0.30
C LEU A 83 20.46 -8.67 0.99
N LEU A 84 19.13 -8.65 0.93
CA LEU A 84 18.28 -8.61 2.12
C LEU A 84 17.51 -9.89 2.40
N LEU A 85 17.35 -10.81 1.43
CA LEU A 85 16.48 -11.98 1.58
C LEU A 85 17.26 -13.30 1.40
N PRO A 86 16.91 -14.35 2.18
CA PRO A 86 15.86 -14.40 3.20
C PRO A 86 16.23 -13.64 4.48
N LEU A 87 15.23 -13.12 5.19
CA LEU A 87 15.43 -12.53 6.52
C LEU A 87 15.67 -13.65 7.54
N SER A 88 16.67 -13.47 8.40
CA SER A 88 16.85 -14.27 9.62
C SER A 88 15.71 -14.05 10.61
N GLU A 89 15.59 -14.94 11.61
CA GLU A 89 14.57 -14.79 12.66
C GLU A 89 14.71 -13.45 13.40
N ARG A 90 15.95 -13.03 13.70
CA ARG A 90 16.25 -11.75 14.35
C ARG A 90 15.86 -10.57 13.48
N GLU A 91 16.19 -10.59 12.18
CA GLU A 91 15.83 -9.50 11.26
C GLU A 91 14.31 -9.41 11.07
N CYS A 92 13.62 -10.55 10.97
CA CYS A 92 12.16 -10.57 10.89
C CYS A 92 11.51 -10.01 12.16
N LEU A 93 12.03 -10.36 13.34
CA LEU A 93 11.58 -9.79 14.61
C LEU A 93 11.76 -8.27 14.65
N LEU A 94 12.97 -7.77 14.34
CA LEU A 94 13.27 -6.34 14.35
C LEU A 94 12.44 -5.57 13.33
N ALA A 95 12.32 -6.06 12.10
CA ALA A 95 11.51 -5.43 11.07
C ALA A 95 10.03 -5.32 11.50
N GLY A 96 9.50 -6.34 12.16
CA GLY A 96 8.15 -6.29 12.71
C GLY A 96 7.98 -5.34 13.89
N ILE A 97 8.99 -5.21 14.76
CA ILE A 97 9.00 -4.21 15.83
C ILE A 97 9.00 -2.79 15.27
N PHE A 98 9.83 -2.48 14.27
CA PHE A 98 9.84 -1.16 13.62
C PHE A 98 8.53 -0.89 12.87
N LEU A 99 7.97 -1.89 12.20
CA LEU A 99 6.65 -1.77 11.59
C LEU A 99 5.58 -1.45 12.65
N TYR A 100 5.61 -2.15 13.78
CA TYR A 100 4.67 -1.90 14.88
C TYR A 100 4.88 -0.52 15.52
N TRP A 101 6.13 -0.06 15.62
CA TRP A 101 6.41 1.27 16.12
C TRP A 101 5.78 2.36 15.23
N GLY A 102 5.86 2.21 13.90
CA GLY A 102 5.21 3.11 12.95
C GLY A 102 3.68 2.96 12.89
N GLU A 103 3.19 1.75 12.64
CA GLU A 103 1.81 1.46 12.23
C GLU A 103 0.93 0.82 13.33
N GLY A 104 1.55 0.42 14.44
CA GLY A 104 0.88 -0.28 15.54
C GLY A 104 0.18 0.65 16.51
N ASN A 105 -0.91 0.14 17.10
CA ASN A 105 -1.62 0.79 18.20
C ASN A 105 -0.75 0.78 19.47
N LYS A 106 -0.32 1.96 19.90
CA LYS A 106 0.50 2.13 21.10
C LYS A 106 -0.31 2.54 22.34
N VAL A 107 -1.59 2.91 22.16
CA VAL A 107 -2.46 3.43 23.23
C VAL A 107 -3.01 2.32 24.12
N SER A 108 -3.44 1.21 23.54
CA SER A 108 -3.90 0.05 24.33
C SER A 108 -2.72 -0.64 25.01
N SER A 109 -2.88 -1.10 26.26
CA SER A 109 -1.90 -1.94 26.97
C SER A 109 -2.09 -3.45 26.72
N HIS A 110 -3.26 -3.90 26.25
CA HIS A 110 -3.56 -5.34 26.16
C HIS A 110 -3.67 -5.91 24.73
N VAL A 111 -3.81 -5.06 23.71
CA VAL A 111 -4.06 -5.46 22.33
C VAL A 111 -2.86 -5.16 21.44
N VAL A 112 -2.41 -6.18 20.72
CA VAL A 112 -1.46 -6.02 19.61
C VAL A 112 -2.29 -5.83 18.35
N SER A 113 -2.32 -4.61 17.80
CA SER A 113 -3.03 -4.34 16.56
C SER A 113 -2.25 -3.44 15.61
N VAL A 114 -2.31 -3.77 14.31
CA VAL A 114 -1.75 -2.97 13.20
C VAL A 114 -2.85 -2.78 12.17
N SER A 115 -3.02 -1.54 11.71
CA SER A 115 -4.04 -1.18 10.72
C SER A 115 -3.37 -0.56 9.50
N ASN A 116 -3.68 -1.05 8.30
CA ASN A 116 -3.13 -0.46 7.09
C ASN A 116 -4.06 -0.68 5.89
N THR A 117 -3.86 0.09 4.83
CA THR A 117 -4.58 -0.11 3.55
C THR A 117 -3.76 -0.94 2.56
N ASP A 118 -2.43 -1.01 2.73
CA ASP A 118 -1.53 -1.82 1.92
C ASP A 118 -1.58 -3.29 2.36
N PRO A 119 -1.99 -4.21 1.47
CA PRO A 119 -2.03 -5.62 1.83
C PRO A 119 -0.67 -6.27 2.05
N ASN A 120 0.41 -5.74 1.47
CA ASN A 120 1.75 -6.28 1.71
C ASN A 120 2.24 -5.96 3.13
N VAL A 121 1.88 -4.77 3.65
CA VAL A 121 2.12 -4.42 5.07
C VAL A 121 1.44 -5.42 5.98
N LEU A 122 0.14 -5.67 5.79
CA LEU A 122 -0.59 -6.62 6.64
C LEU A 122 -0.18 -8.08 6.46
N LYS A 123 0.25 -8.49 5.25
CA LYS A 123 0.85 -9.81 5.04
C LYS A 123 2.13 -9.97 5.87
N PHE A 124 2.98 -8.96 5.88
CA PHE A 124 4.20 -8.98 6.69
C PHE A 124 3.86 -8.94 8.18
N THR A 125 2.88 -8.13 8.61
CA THR A 125 2.38 -8.15 10.00
C THR A 125 1.91 -9.55 10.39
N LEU A 126 1.13 -10.23 9.54
CA LEU A 126 0.67 -11.59 9.80
C LEU A 126 1.82 -12.59 9.91
N LEU A 127 2.82 -12.48 9.02
CA LEU A 127 4.04 -13.28 9.09
C LEU A 127 4.76 -13.05 10.42
N TRP A 128 4.97 -11.79 10.80
CA TRP A 128 5.63 -11.42 12.05
C TRP A 128 4.88 -11.92 13.30
N MET A 129 3.55 -11.71 13.36
CA MET A 129 2.72 -12.19 14.47
C MET A 129 2.80 -13.72 14.61
N THR A 130 2.77 -14.45 13.50
CA THR A 130 2.73 -15.92 13.53
C THR A 130 4.11 -16.58 13.67
N LYS A 131 5.16 -15.99 13.08
CA LYS A 131 6.51 -16.56 13.05
C LYS A 131 7.41 -16.01 14.14
N SER A 132 7.44 -14.69 14.34
CA SER A 132 8.30 -14.05 15.35
C SER A 132 7.64 -14.05 16.72
N LEU A 133 6.35 -13.70 16.80
CA LEU A 133 5.63 -13.62 18.07
C LEU A 133 4.92 -14.92 18.47
N ARG A 134 4.95 -15.94 17.60
CA ARG A 134 4.37 -17.28 17.81
C ARG A 134 2.87 -17.26 18.14
N ILE A 135 2.12 -16.26 17.69
CA ILE A 135 0.67 -16.18 17.87
C ILE A 135 -0.02 -17.17 16.91
N PRO A 136 -0.90 -18.06 17.39
CA PRO A 136 -1.68 -18.93 16.52
C PRO A 136 -2.59 -18.13 15.59
N LYS A 137 -2.66 -18.50 14.30
CA LYS A 137 -3.52 -17.80 13.32
C LYS A 137 -5.00 -17.70 13.73
N LYS A 138 -5.52 -18.70 14.47
CA LYS A 138 -6.90 -18.72 15.00
C LYS A 138 -7.20 -17.58 15.99
N ASP A 139 -6.17 -17.08 16.67
CA ASP A 139 -6.27 -16.05 17.71
C ASP A 139 -6.08 -14.63 17.14
N ILE A 140 -5.77 -14.53 15.85
CA ILE A 140 -5.67 -13.25 15.12
C ILE A 140 -7.05 -12.92 14.55
N LYS A 141 -7.66 -11.85 15.03
CA LYS A 141 -8.91 -11.31 14.48
C LYS A 141 -8.63 -10.24 13.44
N VAL A 142 -9.55 -10.12 12.50
CA VAL A 142 -9.51 -9.13 11.43
C VAL A 142 -10.72 -8.23 11.54
N ARG A 143 -10.52 -6.90 11.47
CA ARG A 143 -11.60 -5.91 11.38
C ARG A 143 -11.36 -5.01 10.19
N LEU A 144 -12.42 -4.69 9.46
CA LEU A 144 -12.38 -3.77 8.33
C LEU A 144 -13.01 -2.44 8.71
N HIS A 145 -12.42 -1.35 8.26
CA HIS A 145 -12.98 -0.02 8.33
C HIS A 145 -13.30 0.42 6.91
N LEU A 146 -14.59 0.47 6.59
CA LEU A 146 -15.12 0.70 5.25
C LEU A 146 -15.86 2.04 5.19
N TYR A 147 -16.03 2.58 3.99
CA TYR A 147 -16.89 3.75 3.74
C TYR A 147 -18.32 3.29 3.44
N LYS A 148 -19.30 4.19 3.60
CA LYS A 148 -20.73 3.83 3.42
C LYS A 148 -21.10 3.33 2.02
N ASP A 149 -20.27 3.64 1.01
CA ASP A 149 -20.45 3.25 -0.38
C ASP A 149 -19.67 1.98 -0.77
N MET A 150 -19.03 1.30 0.19
CA MET A 150 -18.29 0.06 -0.03
C MET A 150 -19.15 -1.18 0.22
N ASP A 151 -18.97 -2.20 -0.60
CA ASP A 151 -19.62 -3.50 -0.45
C ASP A 151 -18.88 -4.37 0.58
N ILE A 152 -19.53 -4.62 1.72
CA ILE A 152 -18.95 -5.38 2.84
C ILE A 152 -18.47 -6.78 2.42
N ASN A 153 -19.26 -7.49 1.61
CA ASN A 153 -18.98 -8.86 1.21
C ASN A 153 -17.82 -8.92 0.23
N LYS A 154 -17.80 -8.01 -0.74
CA LYS A 154 -16.71 -7.85 -1.70
C LYS A 154 -15.40 -7.52 -0.99
N GLU A 155 -15.41 -6.52 -0.11
CA GLU A 155 -14.20 -6.09 0.58
C GLU A 155 -13.69 -7.16 1.54
N THR A 156 -14.61 -7.86 2.23
CA THR A 156 -14.19 -8.97 3.08
C THR A 156 -13.59 -10.12 2.28
N SER A 157 -14.20 -10.48 1.14
CA SER A 157 -13.68 -11.54 0.26
C SER A 157 -12.29 -11.19 -0.28
N PHE A 158 -12.06 -9.92 -0.62
CA PHE A 158 -10.74 -9.43 -1.01
C PHE A 158 -9.71 -9.69 0.10
N TRP A 159 -9.98 -9.28 1.33
CA TRP A 159 -9.03 -9.41 2.44
C TRP A 159 -8.82 -10.86 2.89
N VAL A 160 -9.86 -11.70 2.86
CA VAL A 160 -9.74 -13.15 3.10
C VAL A 160 -8.74 -13.76 2.12
N LYS A 161 -8.94 -13.53 0.82
CA LYS A 161 -8.04 -14.03 -0.23
C LYS A 161 -6.63 -13.47 -0.08
N LYS A 162 -6.51 -12.18 0.26
CA LYS A 162 -5.22 -11.49 0.30
C LYS A 162 -4.38 -11.91 1.51
N LEU A 163 -4.99 -12.14 2.66
CA LEU A 163 -4.30 -12.53 3.90
C LEU A 163 -4.19 -14.05 4.08
N ASN A 164 -4.97 -14.84 3.34
CA ASN A 164 -5.07 -16.29 3.52
C ASN A 164 -5.38 -16.66 4.98
N ILE A 165 -6.44 -16.03 5.51
CA ILE A 165 -7.01 -16.23 6.86
C ILE A 165 -8.48 -16.64 6.69
N SER A 166 -8.98 -17.50 7.59
CA SER A 166 -10.38 -17.93 7.56
C SER A 166 -11.35 -16.77 7.73
N ARG A 167 -12.50 -16.83 7.03
CA ARG A 167 -13.59 -15.85 7.17
C ARG A 167 -14.08 -15.74 8.61
N SER A 168 -13.98 -16.80 9.41
CA SER A 168 -14.35 -16.83 10.83
C SER A 168 -13.50 -15.91 11.73
N ASN A 169 -12.31 -15.50 11.28
CA ASN A 169 -11.47 -14.54 11.98
C ASN A 169 -11.95 -13.09 11.78
N PHE A 170 -12.80 -12.82 10.78
CA PHE A 170 -13.26 -11.49 10.44
C PHE A 170 -14.50 -11.13 11.27
N GLY A 171 -14.39 -10.07 12.08
CA GLY A 171 -15.52 -9.50 12.81
C GLY A 171 -16.36 -8.56 11.95
N ASN A 172 -17.39 -7.97 12.57
CA ASN A 172 -18.22 -6.94 11.92
C ASN A 172 -17.34 -5.74 11.50
N PRO A 173 -17.49 -5.25 10.26
CA PRO A 173 -16.76 -4.07 9.82
C PRO A 173 -17.30 -2.82 10.52
N TYR A 174 -16.42 -1.84 10.73
CA TYR A 174 -16.79 -0.49 11.09
C TYR A 174 -17.10 0.31 9.82
N ILE A 175 -18.30 0.89 9.74
CA ILE A 175 -18.73 1.68 8.57
C ILE A 175 -18.62 3.17 8.89
N LYS A 176 -17.78 3.88 8.15
CA LYS A 176 -17.67 5.35 8.20
C LYS A 176 -18.84 6.00 7.46
N THR A 177 -19.31 7.13 7.97
CA THR A 177 -20.40 7.92 7.38
C THR A 177 -20.01 8.64 6.08
N THR A 178 -18.71 8.83 5.83
CA THR A 178 -18.17 9.45 4.62
C THR A 178 -18.18 8.50 3.42
N LYS A 179 -18.22 9.05 2.20
CA LYS A 179 -18.05 8.29 0.95
C LYS A 179 -16.59 8.17 0.57
N THR A 180 -16.27 7.14 -0.20
CA THR A 180 -14.93 6.95 -0.77
C THR A 180 -14.50 8.15 -1.65
N THR A 181 -15.45 8.78 -2.33
CA THR A 181 -15.24 9.95 -3.21
C THR A 181 -14.93 11.25 -2.46
N GLU A 182 -15.23 11.32 -1.17
CA GLU A 182 -14.98 12.49 -0.31
C GLU A 182 -13.56 12.46 0.29
N VAL A 183 -12.87 11.31 0.19
CA VAL A 183 -11.55 11.12 0.79
C VAL A 183 -10.44 11.37 -0.22
N ILE A 184 -9.48 12.21 0.17
CA ILE A 184 -8.34 12.64 -0.66
C ILE A 184 -7.22 11.58 -0.67
N HIS A 185 -7.20 10.69 0.32
CA HIS A 185 -6.15 9.67 0.47
C HIS A 185 -6.28 8.52 -0.53
N ARG A 186 -5.20 8.30 -1.28
CA ARG A 186 -5.03 7.16 -2.20
C ARG A 186 -4.70 5.89 -1.41
N GLY A 187 -5.72 5.22 -0.89
CA GLY A 187 -5.59 3.84 -0.42
C GLY A 187 -5.58 2.83 -1.58
N PHE A 188 -5.58 1.54 -1.24
CA PHE A 188 -5.69 0.44 -2.23
C PHE A 188 -7.13 0.17 -2.70
N GLY A 189 -8.09 1.02 -2.31
CA GLY A 189 -9.49 0.91 -2.73
C GLY A 189 -10.32 -0.14 -1.98
N HIS A 190 -9.74 -0.79 -0.96
CA HIS A 190 -10.37 -1.90 -0.24
C HIS A 190 -10.63 -1.61 1.25
N GLY A 191 -10.77 -0.33 1.60
CA GLY A 191 -10.85 0.14 2.99
C GLY A 191 -9.55 -0.06 3.78
N THR A 192 -9.61 0.20 5.08
CA THR A 192 -8.51 -0.10 6.01
C THR A 192 -8.77 -1.44 6.66
N CYS A 193 -7.75 -2.29 6.75
CA CYS A 193 -7.83 -3.57 7.42
C CYS A 193 -6.95 -3.56 8.67
N THR A 194 -7.45 -4.16 9.73
CA THR A 194 -6.79 -4.23 11.04
C THR A 194 -6.62 -5.68 11.43
N LEU A 195 -5.37 -6.10 11.65
CA LEU A 195 -5.06 -7.35 12.34
C LEU A 195 -4.95 -7.04 13.82
N ASN A 196 -5.61 -7.82 14.67
CA ASN A 196 -5.51 -7.67 16.12
C ASN A 196 -5.54 -9.01 16.87
N THR A 197 -4.92 -9.03 18.04
CA THR A 197 -5.04 -10.11 19.02
C THR A 197 -4.91 -9.51 20.43
N CYS A 198 -5.61 -10.10 21.39
CA CYS A 198 -5.52 -9.73 22.80
C CYS A 198 -4.45 -10.58 23.46
N HIS A 199 -3.31 -9.98 23.80
CA HIS A 199 -2.20 -10.67 24.46
C HIS A 199 -1.34 -9.68 25.25
N THR A 200 -1.71 -9.42 26.50
CA THR A 200 -1.09 -8.40 27.37
C THR A 200 0.42 -8.53 27.49
N ILE A 201 0.92 -9.70 27.91
CA ILE A 201 2.35 -9.93 28.12
C ILE A 201 3.17 -9.64 26.85
N LEU A 202 2.67 -10.05 25.69
CA LEU A 202 3.34 -9.84 24.42
C LEU A 202 3.33 -8.37 24.01
N LYS A 203 2.20 -7.69 24.25
CA LYS A 203 2.06 -6.26 24.01
C LYS A 203 3.03 -5.45 24.86
N GLU A 204 3.15 -5.76 26.15
CA GLU A 204 4.13 -5.14 27.05
C GLU A 204 5.56 -5.40 26.58
N LYS A 205 5.91 -6.65 26.24
CA LYS A 205 7.23 -6.99 25.67
C LYS A 205 7.55 -6.18 24.41
N ILE A 206 6.60 -6.00 23.50
CA ILE A 206 6.77 -5.17 22.30
C ILE A 206 7.04 -3.71 22.68
N LEU A 207 6.25 -3.14 23.60
CA LEU A 207 6.43 -1.75 24.04
C LEU A 207 7.77 -1.53 24.74
N MET A 208 8.19 -2.45 25.61
CA MET A 208 9.49 -2.38 26.27
C MET A 208 10.65 -2.58 25.29
N THR A 209 10.49 -3.44 24.29
CA THR A 209 11.48 -3.57 23.20
C THR A 209 11.63 -2.26 22.43
N ILE A 210 10.52 -1.59 22.12
CA ILE A 210 10.54 -0.26 21.49
C ILE A 210 11.26 0.76 22.38
N LYS A 211 10.95 0.80 23.68
CA LYS A 211 11.62 1.68 24.66
C LYS A 211 13.13 1.43 24.66
N ALA A 212 13.56 0.17 24.76
CA ALA A 212 14.97 -0.22 24.75
C ALA A 212 15.69 0.18 23.44
N ILE A 213 15.07 -0.02 22.27
CA ILE A 213 15.63 0.41 20.98
C ILE A 213 15.71 1.95 20.90
N GLY A 214 14.70 2.65 21.42
CA GLY A 214 14.70 4.11 21.52
C GLY A 214 15.88 4.64 22.36
N HIS A 215 16.12 4.05 23.54
CA HIS A 215 17.26 4.41 24.38
C HIS A 215 18.60 4.14 23.69
N TYR A 216 18.72 3.06 22.92
CA TYR A 216 19.94 2.81 22.14
C TYR A 216 20.24 3.96 21.15
N ALA A 217 19.21 4.59 20.58
CA ALA A 217 19.37 5.76 19.71
C ALA A 217 19.63 7.06 20.50
N ASN A 218 19.16 7.14 21.75
CA ASN A 218 19.25 8.31 22.62
C ASN A 218 19.81 7.94 24.02
N PRO A 219 21.11 7.62 24.15
CA PRO A 219 21.69 7.12 25.41
C PRO A 219 21.68 8.14 26.56
N ASN A 220 21.44 9.43 26.28
CA ASN A 220 21.41 10.50 27.28
C ASN A 220 20.00 10.85 27.80
N GLU A 221 18.94 10.20 27.29
CA GLU A 221 17.60 10.33 27.86
C GLU A 221 17.54 9.47 29.14
N VAL A 222 17.62 10.13 30.31
CA VAL A 222 17.47 9.49 31.62
C VAL A 222 16.09 8.84 31.72
N GLU A 223 16.05 7.58 32.15
CA GLU A 223 14.80 6.86 32.42
C GLU A 223 13.93 7.64 33.41
N LYS A 224 12.80 8.18 32.93
CA LYS A 224 11.68 8.61 33.77
C LYS A 224 10.70 7.46 33.96
#